data_AF-A0A7Y4QPK1-F1
#
_entry.id   AF-A0A7Y4QPK1-F1
#
_cell.length_a   1.000
_cell.length_b   1.000
_cell.length_c   1.000
_cell.angle_alpha   90.00
_cell.angle_beta   90.00
_cell.angle_gamma   90.00
#
_symmetry.space_group_name_H-M   'P 1'
#
loop_
_entity.id
_entity.type
_entity.pdbx_description
1 polymer ?
#
loop_
_entity_poly.entity_id
_entity_poly.type
_entity_poly.pdbx_seq_one_letter_code
_entity_poly.pdbx_strand_id
1 'polypeptide(L)'
;IVVALLLIALARPQWGFIWQESKQKGLDIVVAIDTSKSMLAEDIAPNRLQRAKLAALDLMQQAKSDRLGLVAFAGGAFLQCPLTIDDNAFKQSVETLDVNIIPQGGTALAEAINTALGAFKEGDNFKVLVLFTDGEDNDENAIEAAQAAAKEGMKIFTIGIGTAEGELLRVKDAKGRTDYIRDDAGNVVKSRLNEALLQQIAGATEGGFYLPMRGAKTIDTLFNSPTGLSSLPKSEGQEKLIKRMHERYHWPLGAAILLLLVEMLLPERSRKRKKVADEQQPLSKVMSASISRTAASIMLFAALLFLPVLTNASPSAALKEYSAGNFTNALTEFERLLAEQSKQQKPEDPRLHFNAGTAAYRATNYSVAIQHFNSVLTAKDIRLQQSAYYNLGNTHFRLGQTAKDLDKLEESWKEAIKQYEHAVALDKTDQNAAFNMAFVQHGVEQIKLLRELARRAKDEADVATRQRNYHRALEIMEEIMQGNIAAKPFEEFTKKLKSIDEITNPASPRQP
;
A
#
# COMPACT_ATOMS: atom_id res chain seq x y z
N ILE A 1 3.02 11.77 49.86
CA ILE A 1 2.67 12.78 48.82
C ILE A 1 3.80 12.91 47.81
N VAL A 2 5.03 13.18 48.24
CA VAL A 2 6.21 13.25 47.36
C VAL A 2 6.35 12.00 46.46
N VAL A 3 6.30 10.80 47.04
CA VAL A 3 6.39 9.53 46.28
C VAL A 3 5.31 9.43 45.20
N ALA A 4 4.08 9.85 45.49
CA ALA A 4 2.99 9.83 44.50
C ALA A 4 3.24 10.82 43.35
N LEU A 5 3.75 12.01 43.64
CA LEU A 5 4.11 13.00 42.61
C LEU A 5 5.28 12.52 41.73
N LEU A 6 6.25 11.81 42.31
CA LEU A 6 7.34 11.20 41.54
C LEU A 6 6.85 10.09 40.61
N LEU A 7 5.91 9.26 41.06
CA LEU A 7 5.27 8.24 40.21
C LEU A 7 4.49 8.87 39.05
N ILE A 8 3.77 9.96 39.31
CA ILE A 8 3.06 10.72 38.26
C ILE A 8 4.05 11.34 37.28
N ALA A 9 5.17 11.89 37.74
CA ALA A 9 6.21 12.40 36.86
C ALA A 9 6.81 11.28 35.97
N LEU A 10 7.05 10.10 36.55
CA LEU A 10 7.57 8.94 35.82
C LEU A 10 6.59 8.41 34.75
N ALA A 11 5.29 8.51 35.03
CA ALA A 11 4.23 8.16 34.08
C ALA A 11 4.15 9.12 32.88
N ARG A 12 4.93 10.22 32.89
CA ARG A 12 5.02 11.22 31.82
C ARG A 12 3.67 11.66 31.28
N PRO A 13 2.81 12.34 32.08
CA PRO A 13 1.53 12.83 31.59
C PRO A 13 1.74 13.71 30.36
N GLN A 14 0.98 13.44 29.30
CA GLN A 14 1.06 14.16 28.03
C GLN A 14 -0.26 14.89 27.77
N TRP A 15 -0.20 16.21 27.62
CA TRP A 15 -1.34 17.01 27.16
C TRP A 15 -0.89 18.25 26.38
N GLY A 16 -1.74 18.67 25.44
CA GLY A 16 -1.36 19.65 24.42
C GLY A 16 -0.46 19.04 23.34
N PHE A 17 -0.50 19.62 22.15
CA PHE A 17 0.28 19.19 21.01
C PHE A 17 0.78 20.40 20.24
N ILE A 18 1.96 20.26 19.66
CA ILE A 18 2.40 21.13 18.58
C ILE A 18 2.44 20.31 17.31
N TRP A 19 2.01 20.93 16.23
CA TRP A 19 2.27 20.42 14.90
C TRP A 19 3.74 20.67 14.61
N GLN A 20 4.52 19.59 14.51
CA GLN A 20 5.89 19.67 14.09
C GLN A 20 5.96 19.18 12.64
N GLU A 21 6.33 20.08 11.73
CA GLU A 21 6.63 19.73 10.34
C GLU A 21 7.79 18.74 10.33
N SER A 22 7.53 17.51 9.86
CA SER A 22 8.58 16.56 9.54
C SER A 22 8.76 16.56 8.03
N LYS A 23 9.83 17.21 7.57
CA LYS A 23 10.26 17.20 6.18
C LYS A 23 10.87 15.83 5.88
N GLN A 24 10.12 14.92 5.27
CA GLN A 24 10.71 13.71 4.69
C GLN A 24 11.29 14.09 3.33
N LYS A 25 12.63 14.07 3.25
CA LYS A 25 13.38 14.26 2.00
C LYS A 25 13.67 12.89 1.41
N GLY A 26 13.13 12.60 0.23
CA GLY A 26 13.32 11.34 -0.46
C GLY A 26 13.29 11.52 -1.97
N LEU A 27 13.74 10.50 -2.70
CA LEU A 27 13.57 10.37 -4.14
C LEU A 27 12.29 9.59 -4.43
N ASP A 28 11.76 9.79 -5.63
CA ASP A 28 10.74 8.88 -6.16
C ASP A 28 11.38 8.05 -7.26
N ILE A 29 11.46 6.75 -7.03
CA ILE A 29 12.21 5.82 -7.85
C ILE A 29 11.23 4.80 -8.42
N VAL A 30 11.04 4.81 -9.74
CA VAL A 30 10.33 3.75 -10.46
C VAL A 30 11.36 2.77 -10.98
N VAL A 31 11.18 1.51 -10.65
CA VAL A 31 11.96 0.38 -11.15
C VAL A 31 11.19 -0.25 -12.29
N ALA A 32 11.76 -0.29 -13.49
CA ALA A 32 11.18 -0.99 -14.64
C ALA A 32 11.98 -2.27 -14.90
N ILE A 33 11.31 -3.42 -14.90
CA ILE A 33 11.93 -4.74 -15.11
C ILE A 33 11.36 -5.39 -16.37
N ASP A 34 12.27 -5.79 -17.25
CA ASP A 34 11.96 -6.56 -18.45
C ASP A 34 11.54 -7.98 -18.06
N THR A 35 10.38 -8.41 -18.57
CA THR A 35 9.79 -9.74 -18.39
C THR A 35 9.64 -10.48 -19.72
N SER A 36 10.33 -10.04 -20.77
CA SER A 36 10.36 -10.74 -22.05
C SER A 36 11.05 -12.10 -21.95
N LYS A 37 10.86 -12.95 -22.97
CA LYS A 37 11.43 -14.31 -22.99
C LYS A 37 12.96 -14.34 -22.99
N SER A 38 13.62 -13.27 -23.45
CA SER A 38 15.09 -13.16 -23.43
C SER A 38 15.65 -13.17 -21.99
N MET A 39 14.85 -12.72 -21.03
CA MET A 39 15.20 -12.68 -19.62
C MET A 39 15.23 -14.07 -18.94
N LEU A 40 14.86 -15.14 -19.66
CA LEU A 40 15.07 -16.53 -19.24
C LEU A 40 16.50 -17.03 -19.45
N ALA A 41 17.35 -16.31 -20.19
CA ALA A 41 18.74 -16.70 -20.39
C ALA A 41 19.50 -16.89 -19.07
N GLU A 42 20.38 -17.89 -19.02
CA GLU A 42 21.13 -18.27 -17.82
C GLU A 42 22.59 -17.77 -17.85
N ASP A 43 22.95 -16.90 -18.80
CA ASP A 43 24.29 -16.30 -18.94
C ASP A 43 24.68 -15.48 -17.72
N ILE A 44 23.69 -14.97 -17.00
CA ILE A 44 23.82 -14.50 -15.63
C ILE A 44 22.95 -15.37 -14.72
N ALA A 45 23.60 -16.16 -13.87
CA ALA A 45 22.92 -17.04 -12.94
C ALA A 45 21.98 -16.27 -11.97
N PRO A 46 20.87 -16.86 -11.50
CA PRO A 46 20.31 -18.13 -11.99
C PRO A 46 19.63 -17.97 -13.36
N ASN A 47 19.02 -16.83 -13.63
CA ASN A 47 18.72 -16.31 -14.96
C ASN A 47 18.60 -14.78 -14.87
N ARG A 48 18.54 -14.10 -16.02
CA ARG A 48 18.50 -12.63 -16.10
C ARG A 48 17.34 -12.03 -15.29
N LEU A 49 16.12 -12.55 -15.41
CA LEU A 49 14.95 -12.05 -14.68
C LEU A 49 15.12 -12.18 -13.16
N GLN A 50 15.54 -13.35 -12.68
CA GLN A 50 15.77 -13.57 -11.26
C GLN A 50 16.89 -12.67 -10.73
N ARG A 51 17.93 -12.43 -11.54
CA ARG A 51 18.98 -11.48 -11.21
C ARG A 51 18.44 -10.04 -11.11
N ALA A 52 17.55 -9.63 -12.01
CA ALA A 52 16.88 -8.33 -11.97
C ALA A 52 16.04 -8.17 -10.69
N LYS A 53 15.24 -9.19 -10.34
CA LYS A 53 14.42 -9.20 -9.12
C LYS A 53 15.26 -9.03 -7.87
N LEU A 54 16.36 -9.78 -7.75
CA LEU A 54 17.28 -9.63 -6.61
C LEU A 54 17.88 -8.21 -6.54
N ALA A 55 18.28 -7.66 -7.67
CA ALA A 55 18.85 -6.32 -7.73
C ALA A 55 17.83 -5.22 -7.37
N ALA A 56 16.56 -5.38 -7.74
CA ALA A 56 15.49 -4.49 -7.33
C ALA A 56 15.22 -4.57 -5.80
N LEU A 57 15.29 -5.77 -5.22
CA LEU A 57 15.17 -5.95 -3.76
C LEU A 57 16.38 -5.37 -3.01
N ASP A 58 17.58 -5.49 -3.57
CA ASP A 58 18.79 -4.87 -3.01
C ASP A 58 18.68 -3.33 -3.05
N LEU A 59 18.14 -2.78 -4.15
CA LEU A 59 17.89 -1.35 -4.28
C LEU A 59 16.89 -0.85 -3.23
N MET A 60 15.81 -1.61 -3.02
CA MET A 60 14.81 -1.32 -1.98
C MET A 60 15.44 -1.23 -0.59
N GLN A 61 16.35 -2.15 -0.25
CA GLN A 61 17.03 -2.13 1.06
C GLN A 61 17.91 -0.89 1.28
N GLN A 62 18.43 -0.28 0.21
CA GLN A 62 19.23 0.95 0.26
C GLN A 62 18.34 2.20 0.30
N ALA A 63 17.21 2.18 -0.41
CA ALA A 63 16.27 3.28 -0.61
C ALA A 63 15.31 3.53 0.59
N LYS A 64 15.81 3.45 1.84
CA LYS A 64 14.99 3.42 3.09
C LYS A 64 14.04 4.60 3.33
N SER A 65 14.22 5.72 2.64
CA SER A 65 13.40 6.94 2.82
C SER A 65 12.80 7.44 1.51
N ASP A 66 13.02 6.69 0.44
CA ASP A 66 12.60 7.02 -0.92
C ASP A 66 11.32 6.22 -1.23
N ARG A 67 10.48 6.71 -2.15
CA ARG A 67 9.32 5.95 -2.62
C ARG A 67 9.73 5.08 -3.79
N LEU A 68 9.27 3.83 -3.79
CA LEU A 68 9.54 2.85 -4.83
C LEU A 68 8.26 2.47 -5.57
N GLY A 69 8.32 2.46 -6.89
CA GLY A 69 7.29 1.95 -7.79
C GLY A 69 7.87 0.88 -8.71
N LEU A 70 7.02 0.02 -9.27
CA LEU A 70 7.43 -1.09 -10.13
C LEU A 70 6.63 -1.10 -11.43
N VAL A 71 7.33 -1.09 -12.55
CA VAL A 71 6.77 -1.31 -13.90
C VAL A 71 7.31 -2.65 -14.42
N ALA A 72 6.41 -3.49 -14.91
CA ALA A 72 6.77 -4.70 -15.65
C ALA A 72 6.58 -4.41 -17.15
N PHE A 73 7.50 -4.87 -17.99
CA PHE A 73 7.38 -4.67 -19.44
C PHE A 73 7.95 -5.82 -20.25
N ALA A 74 7.35 -6.06 -21.42
CA ALA A 74 7.80 -6.97 -22.47
C ALA A 74 7.30 -6.36 -23.79
N GLY A 75 6.42 -7.02 -24.56
CA GLY A 75 5.81 -6.41 -25.76
C GLY A 75 4.85 -5.24 -25.49
N GLY A 76 4.54 -4.98 -24.22
CA GLY A 76 3.87 -3.77 -23.72
C GLY A 76 4.33 -3.50 -22.29
N ALA A 77 3.82 -2.46 -21.62
CA ALA A 77 4.24 -2.10 -20.27
C ALA A 77 3.08 -1.73 -19.34
N PHE A 78 3.19 -2.09 -18.05
CA PHE A 78 2.17 -1.71 -17.07
C PHE A 78 2.74 -1.52 -15.66
N LEU A 79 2.04 -0.68 -14.88
CA LEU A 79 2.41 -0.36 -13.50
C LEU A 79 1.98 -1.50 -12.57
N GLN A 80 2.93 -2.34 -12.17
CA GLN A 80 2.73 -3.46 -11.24
C GLN A 80 2.60 -2.98 -9.78
N CYS A 81 3.33 -1.94 -9.40
CA CYS A 81 3.28 -1.34 -8.06
C CYS A 81 3.35 0.19 -8.16
N PRO A 82 2.33 0.92 -7.66
CA PRO A 82 2.42 2.37 -7.54
C PRO A 82 3.52 2.81 -6.57
N LEU A 83 4.02 4.04 -6.71
CA LEU A 83 5.00 4.64 -5.79
C LEU A 83 4.54 4.55 -4.33
N THR A 84 5.33 3.85 -3.51
CA THR A 84 5.03 3.59 -2.09
C THR A 84 6.29 3.60 -1.23
N ILE A 85 6.14 3.87 0.07
CA ILE A 85 7.20 3.70 1.09
C ILE A 85 7.11 2.30 1.74
N ASP A 86 6.07 1.53 1.38
CA ASP A 86 5.85 0.19 1.92
C ASP A 86 6.74 -0.85 1.21
N ASP A 87 7.89 -1.14 1.82
CA ASP A 87 8.84 -2.16 1.35
C ASP A 87 8.19 -3.53 1.15
N ASN A 88 7.20 -3.90 1.97
CA ASN A 88 6.55 -5.21 1.84
C ASN A 88 5.68 -5.26 0.59
N ALA A 89 4.93 -4.18 0.31
CA ALA A 89 4.13 -4.08 -0.90
C ALA A 89 5.02 -4.14 -2.16
N PHE A 90 6.12 -3.39 -2.18
CA PHE A 90 7.07 -3.42 -3.29
C PHE A 90 7.70 -4.81 -3.46
N LYS A 91 8.17 -5.41 -2.36
CA LYS A 91 8.77 -6.76 -2.37
C LYS A 91 7.80 -7.81 -2.92
N GLN A 92 6.56 -7.84 -2.46
CA GLN A 92 5.55 -8.78 -2.97
C GLN A 92 5.33 -8.59 -4.47
N SER A 93 5.22 -7.33 -4.94
CA SER A 93 5.10 -7.04 -6.36
C SER A 93 6.29 -7.55 -7.18
N VAL A 94 7.54 -7.36 -6.71
CA VAL A 94 8.73 -7.90 -7.38
C VAL A 94 8.70 -9.42 -7.40
N GLU A 95 8.36 -10.07 -6.29
CA GLU A 95 8.31 -11.53 -6.17
C GLU A 95 7.29 -12.16 -7.14
N THR A 96 6.20 -11.47 -7.47
CA THR A 96 5.19 -11.94 -8.44
C THR A 96 5.63 -11.88 -9.91
N LEU A 97 6.72 -11.17 -10.24
CA LEU A 97 7.14 -11.05 -11.64
C LEU A 97 7.58 -12.39 -12.22
N ASP A 98 7.03 -12.72 -13.39
CA ASP A 98 7.39 -13.83 -14.25
C ASP A 98 7.27 -13.42 -15.74
N VAL A 99 7.78 -14.25 -16.64
CA VAL A 99 7.79 -13.95 -18.09
C VAL A 99 6.45 -14.15 -18.80
N ASN A 100 5.45 -14.69 -18.11
CA ASN A 100 4.11 -14.93 -18.65
C ASN A 100 3.12 -13.83 -18.23
N ILE A 101 3.53 -12.92 -17.35
CA ILE A 101 2.69 -11.81 -16.87
C ILE A 101 2.25 -10.88 -18.01
N ILE A 102 3.07 -10.77 -19.06
CA ILE A 102 2.75 -10.08 -20.32
C ILE A 102 2.82 -11.11 -21.45
N PRO A 103 1.67 -11.55 -21.99
CA PRO A 103 1.64 -12.55 -23.05
C PRO A 103 2.25 -12.08 -24.37
N GLN A 104 2.23 -10.76 -24.61
CA GLN A 104 2.79 -10.14 -25.80
C GLN A 104 4.32 -10.20 -25.75
N GLY A 105 4.92 -10.88 -26.74
CA GLY A 105 6.36 -10.93 -26.92
C GLY A 105 6.94 -9.61 -27.46
N GLY A 106 8.26 -9.49 -27.39
CA GLY A 106 9.01 -8.28 -27.76
C GLY A 106 9.46 -7.47 -26.54
N THR A 107 10.07 -6.32 -26.79
CA THR A 107 10.52 -5.39 -25.73
C THR A 107 10.18 -3.93 -26.08
N ALA A 108 9.13 -3.40 -25.44
CA ALA A 108 8.60 -2.05 -25.60
C ALA A 108 9.25 -1.09 -24.58
N LEU A 109 10.48 -0.69 -24.84
CA LEU A 109 11.26 0.21 -23.97
C LEU A 109 10.63 1.61 -23.89
N ALA A 110 10.15 2.15 -25.00
CA ALA A 110 9.48 3.45 -25.06
C ALA A 110 8.21 3.44 -24.20
N GLU A 111 7.43 2.36 -24.27
CA GLU A 111 6.22 2.21 -23.46
C GLU A 111 6.57 2.11 -21.98
N ALA A 112 7.59 1.32 -21.61
CA ALA A 112 8.07 1.24 -20.23
C ALA A 112 8.49 2.59 -19.66
N ILE A 113 9.23 3.40 -20.45
CA ILE A 113 9.65 4.75 -20.05
C ILE A 113 8.43 5.66 -19.85
N ASN A 114 7.46 5.61 -20.77
CA ASN A 114 6.24 6.42 -20.69
C ASN A 114 5.33 6.01 -19.53
N THR A 115 5.16 4.71 -19.29
CA THR A 115 4.42 4.17 -18.14
C THR A 115 5.09 4.56 -16.82
N ALA A 116 6.42 4.50 -16.75
CA ALA A 116 7.16 4.97 -15.60
C ALA A 116 6.98 6.47 -15.37
N LEU A 117 7.07 7.28 -16.43
CA LEU A 117 6.86 8.73 -16.36
C LEU A 117 5.44 9.06 -15.86
N GLY A 118 4.42 8.35 -16.34
CA GLY A 118 3.03 8.50 -15.90
C GLY A 118 2.75 8.00 -14.48
N ALA A 119 3.67 7.27 -13.85
CA ALA A 119 3.54 6.85 -12.46
C ALA A 119 3.88 7.98 -11.46
N PHE A 120 4.61 9.01 -11.91
CA PHE A 120 4.91 10.20 -11.12
C PHE A 120 3.77 11.21 -11.18
N LYS A 121 3.52 11.92 -10.08
CA LYS A 121 2.50 12.97 -9.93
C LYS A 121 3.14 14.37 -10.00
N GLU A 122 2.33 15.40 -10.26
CA GLU A 122 2.76 16.79 -10.10
C GLU A 122 3.10 17.08 -8.63
N GLY A 123 4.27 17.65 -8.37
CA GLY A 123 4.77 17.91 -7.01
C GLY A 123 5.43 16.71 -6.32
N ASP A 124 5.60 15.59 -7.04
CA ASP A 124 6.48 14.51 -6.60
C ASP A 124 7.94 14.99 -6.46
N ASN A 125 8.73 14.21 -5.73
CA ASN A 125 10.14 14.46 -5.53
C ASN A 125 10.92 14.26 -6.83
N PHE A 126 12.25 14.38 -6.75
CA PHE A 126 13.13 14.13 -7.88
C PHE A 126 12.84 12.75 -8.51
N LYS A 127 12.39 12.77 -9.77
CA LYS A 127 11.86 11.60 -10.50
C LYS A 127 13.02 10.77 -11.05
N VAL A 128 13.06 9.49 -10.71
CA VAL A 128 14.10 8.57 -11.14
C VAL A 128 13.50 7.30 -11.73
N LEU A 129 13.96 6.91 -12.91
CA LEU A 129 13.71 5.60 -13.49
C LEU A 129 14.99 4.75 -13.43
N VAL A 130 14.89 3.53 -12.88
CA VAL A 130 15.94 2.51 -12.97
C VAL A 130 15.41 1.37 -13.83
N LEU A 131 16.00 1.18 -15.01
CA LEU A 131 15.57 0.23 -16.02
C LEU A 131 16.46 -1.02 -16.03
N PHE A 132 15.90 -2.21 -15.86
CA PHE A 132 16.59 -3.50 -15.88
C PHE A 132 16.17 -4.30 -17.12
N THR A 133 17.08 -4.49 -18.08
CA THR A 133 16.80 -5.15 -19.36
C THR A 133 18.09 -5.62 -20.05
N ASP A 134 17.98 -6.49 -21.04
CA ASP A 134 19.05 -6.79 -21.99
C ASP A 134 19.03 -5.86 -23.23
N GLY A 135 17.99 -5.04 -23.41
CA GLY A 135 17.87 -4.07 -24.49
C GLY A 135 17.87 -4.70 -25.88
N GLU A 136 17.52 -5.98 -26.00
CA GLU A 136 17.74 -6.74 -27.23
C GLU A 136 16.90 -6.24 -28.41
N ASP A 137 15.69 -5.75 -28.16
CA ASP A 137 14.79 -5.26 -29.20
C ASP A 137 15.10 -3.80 -29.55
N ASN A 138 15.22 -3.52 -30.85
CA ASN A 138 15.46 -2.16 -31.35
C ASN A 138 14.13 -1.39 -31.39
N ASP A 139 13.66 -0.96 -30.23
CA ASP A 139 12.56 0.00 -30.12
C ASP A 139 13.05 1.37 -30.62
N GLU A 140 12.71 1.70 -31.87
CA GLU A 140 13.11 2.93 -32.56
C GLU A 140 12.72 4.19 -31.76
N ASN A 141 11.69 4.11 -30.91
CA ASN A 141 11.16 5.24 -30.15
C ASN A 141 11.73 5.35 -28.73
N ALA A 142 12.55 4.40 -28.27
CA ALA A 142 13.04 4.38 -26.90
C ALA A 142 13.89 5.61 -26.55
N ILE A 143 14.70 6.09 -27.50
CA ILE A 143 15.53 7.28 -27.32
C ILE A 143 14.66 8.53 -27.26
N GLU A 144 13.64 8.64 -28.11
CA GLU A 144 12.71 9.76 -28.11
C GLU A 144 11.90 9.83 -26.81
N ALA A 145 11.43 8.68 -26.32
CA ALA A 145 10.75 8.58 -25.03
C ALA A 145 11.67 8.99 -23.86
N ALA A 146 12.94 8.56 -23.89
CA ALA A 146 13.92 8.96 -22.89
C ALA A 146 14.18 10.48 -22.90
N GLN A 147 14.29 11.09 -24.08
CA GLN A 147 14.44 12.54 -24.23
C GLN A 147 13.19 13.31 -23.78
N ALA A 148 12.00 12.80 -24.07
CA ALA A 148 10.75 13.38 -23.60
C ALA A 148 10.67 13.35 -22.07
N ALA A 149 11.01 12.22 -21.46
CA ALA A 149 11.03 12.09 -20.02
C ALA A 149 12.11 12.96 -19.35
N ALA A 150 13.25 13.16 -20.00
CA ALA A 150 14.29 14.10 -19.55
C ALA A 150 13.76 15.53 -19.43
N LYS A 151 12.95 15.98 -20.40
CA LYS A 151 12.31 17.31 -20.39
C LYS A 151 11.34 17.48 -19.22
N GLU A 152 10.73 16.39 -18.77
CA GLU A 152 9.83 16.33 -17.60
C GLU A 152 10.58 16.18 -16.26
N GLY A 153 11.91 16.29 -16.29
CA GLY A 153 12.79 16.21 -15.12
C GLY A 153 13.03 14.78 -14.60
N MET A 154 12.69 13.75 -15.38
CA MET A 154 12.97 12.36 -15.03
C MET A 154 14.40 11.98 -15.41
N LYS A 155 15.12 11.40 -14.44
CA LYS A 155 16.47 10.90 -14.64
C LYS A 155 16.46 9.39 -14.84
N ILE A 156 17.13 8.89 -15.88
CA ILE A 156 17.08 7.47 -16.25
C ILE A 156 18.45 6.82 -16.02
N PHE A 157 18.46 5.73 -15.26
CA PHE A 157 19.60 4.82 -15.12
C PHE A 157 19.24 3.50 -15.77
N THR A 158 20.14 2.96 -16.58
CA THR A 158 19.94 1.66 -17.25
C THR A 158 20.91 0.64 -16.68
N ILE A 159 20.39 -0.55 -16.36
CA ILE A 159 21.15 -1.70 -15.91
C ILE A 159 21.00 -2.79 -16.95
N GLY A 160 22.10 -3.03 -17.66
CA GLY A 160 22.18 -4.08 -18.68
C GLY A 160 22.36 -5.44 -18.04
N ILE A 161 21.44 -6.38 -18.30
CA ILE A 161 21.53 -7.75 -17.79
C ILE A 161 21.77 -8.69 -18.96
N GLY A 162 22.89 -9.41 -18.94
CA GLY A 162 23.26 -10.38 -19.96
C GLY A 162 24.68 -10.17 -20.45
N THR A 163 25.03 -10.84 -21.54
CA THR A 163 26.34 -10.81 -22.18
C THR A 163 26.23 -10.38 -23.64
N ALA A 164 27.27 -9.72 -24.15
CA ALA A 164 27.33 -9.31 -25.56
C ALA A 164 27.49 -10.50 -26.51
N GLU A 165 28.14 -11.57 -26.03
CA GLU A 165 28.26 -12.85 -26.73
C GLU A 165 26.90 -13.51 -26.93
N GLY A 166 26.01 -13.34 -25.96
CA GLY A 166 24.63 -13.84 -25.94
C GLY A 166 24.49 -15.34 -25.71
N GLU A 167 23.28 -15.74 -25.34
CA GLU A 167 22.94 -17.11 -24.98
C GLU A 167 21.68 -17.62 -25.69
N LEU A 168 21.64 -18.92 -25.98
CA LEU A 168 20.49 -19.57 -26.58
C LEU A 168 19.38 -19.71 -25.54
N LEU A 169 18.17 -19.27 -25.88
CA LEU A 169 17.05 -19.30 -24.95
C LEU A 169 16.51 -20.71 -24.77
N ARG A 170 16.23 -21.07 -23.51
CA ARG A 170 15.73 -22.37 -23.11
C ARG A 170 14.50 -22.21 -22.22
N VAL A 171 13.54 -23.11 -22.38
CA VAL A 171 12.34 -23.22 -21.56
C VAL A 171 12.25 -24.62 -20.98
N LYS A 172 11.73 -24.71 -19.75
CA LYS A 172 11.43 -26.01 -19.13
C LYS A 172 9.96 -26.32 -19.35
N ASP A 173 9.67 -27.50 -19.90
CA ASP A 173 8.31 -27.99 -20.03
C ASP A 173 7.72 -28.39 -18.65
N ALA A 174 6.42 -28.65 -18.59
CA ALA A 174 5.73 -29.09 -17.37
C ALA A 174 6.27 -30.42 -16.78
N LYS A 175 7.12 -31.14 -17.52
CA LYS A 175 7.78 -32.40 -17.12
C LYS A 175 9.25 -32.17 -16.73
N GLY A 176 9.71 -30.92 -16.67
CA GLY A 176 11.08 -30.54 -16.31
C GLY A 176 12.11 -30.73 -17.42
N ARG A 177 11.70 -31.06 -18.66
CA ARG A 177 12.62 -31.20 -19.79
C ARG A 177 12.95 -29.82 -20.35
N THR A 178 14.22 -29.59 -20.65
CA THR A 178 14.70 -28.33 -21.21
C THR A 178 14.63 -28.40 -22.74
N ASP A 179 13.90 -27.48 -23.36
CA ASP A 179 13.84 -27.31 -24.81
C ASP A 179 14.26 -25.88 -25.19
N TYR A 180 14.68 -25.68 -26.43
CA TYR A 180 15.08 -24.37 -26.94
C TYR A 180 13.88 -23.58 -27.44
N ILE A 181 13.87 -22.27 -27.18
CA ILE A 181 12.91 -21.37 -27.83
C ILE A 181 13.31 -21.24 -29.30
N ARG A 182 12.32 -21.40 -30.19
CA ARG A 182 12.48 -21.26 -31.64
C ARG A 182 11.63 -20.11 -32.16
N ASP A 183 12.12 -19.46 -33.20
CA ASP A 183 11.36 -18.48 -33.98
C ASP A 183 10.35 -19.17 -34.91
N ASP A 184 9.54 -18.38 -35.63
CA ASP A 184 8.55 -18.87 -36.59
C ASP A 184 9.18 -19.66 -37.75
N ALA A 185 10.47 -19.49 -37.99
CA ALA A 185 11.25 -20.23 -38.99
C ALA A 185 11.87 -21.53 -38.42
N GLY A 186 11.67 -21.83 -37.13
CA GLY A 186 12.17 -23.03 -36.45
C GLY A 186 13.63 -22.95 -35.97
N ASN A 187 14.28 -21.79 -36.11
CA ASN A 187 15.65 -21.57 -35.66
C ASN A 187 15.69 -21.26 -34.18
N VAL A 188 16.74 -21.70 -33.50
CA VAL A 188 16.94 -21.43 -32.08
C VAL A 188 17.26 -19.95 -31.87
N VAL A 189 16.48 -19.28 -31.00
CA VAL A 189 16.66 -17.86 -30.68
C VAL A 189 17.89 -17.68 -29.78
N LYS A 190 18.79 -16.78 -30.18
CA LYS A 190 19.96 -16.39 -29.40
C LYS A 190 19.84 -14.94 -28.94
N SER A 191 19.76 -14.75 -27.63
CA SER A 191 19.60 -13.44 -27.01
C SER A 191 20.91 -12.75 -26.65
N ARG A 192 21.06 -11.46 -26.96
CA ARG A 192 22.27 -10.66 -26.69
C ARG A 192 21.96 -9.35 -25.98
N LEU A 193 22.86 -8.92 -25.10
CA LEU A 193 22.81 -7.60 -24.47
C LEU A 193 23.19 -6.50 -25.48
N ASN A 194 22.32 -5.49 -25.63
CA ASN A 194 22.58 -4.30 -26.43
C ASN A 194 23.04 -3.14 -25.54
N GLU A 195 24.33 -3.13 -25.19
CA GLU A 195 24.89 -2.07 -24.33
C GLU A 195 24.77 -0.68 -24.96
N ALA A 196 24.90 -0.57 -26.28
CA ALA A 196 24.89 0.70 -26.99
C ALA A 196 23.55 1.42 -26.85
N LEU A 197 22.44 0.71 -27.03
CA LEU A 197 21.09 1.26 -26.85
C LEU A 197 20.88 1.73 -25.41
N LEU A 198 21.26 0.92 -24.43
CA LEU A 198 21.08 1.26 -23.01
C LEU A 198 21.93 2.46 -22.58
N GLN A 199 23.13 2.61 -23.14
CA GLN A 199 23.96 3.80 -22.96
C GLN A 199 23.33 5.05 -23.56
N GLN A 200 22.72 4.94 -24.75
CA GLN A 200 22.01 6.04 -25.39
C GLN A 200 20.78 6.48 -24.60
N ILE A 201 19.98 5.53 -24.09
CA ILE A 201 18.81 5.81 -23.26
C ILE A 201 19.21 6.53 -21.97
N ALA A 202 20.20 6.02 -21.24
CA ALA A 202 20.66 6.67 -20.01
C ALA A 202 21.29 8.05 -20.30
N GLY A 203 22.07 8.15 -21.37
CA GLY A 203 22.74 9.37 -21.82
C GLY A 203 21.79 10.45 -22.35
N ALA A 204 20.53 10.12 -22.64
CA ALA A 204 19.50 11.10 -22.99
C ALA A 204 19.09 11.98 -21.79
N THR A 205 19.44 11.60 -20.56
CA THR A 205 19.11 12.33 -19.33
C THR A 205 20.37 12.89 -18.66
N GLU A 206 20.28 14.09 -18.08
CA GLU A 206 21.43 14.74 -17.45
C GLU A 206 21.95 13.95 -16.23
N GLY A 207 23.18 13.44 -16.37
CA GLY A 207 23.87 12.64 -15.36
C GLY A 207 23.28 11.24 -15.13
N GLY A 208 22.38 10.78 -16.01
CA GLY A 208 22.02 9.36 -16.10
C GLY A 208 23.21 8.57 -16.63
N PHE A 209 23.32 7.30 -16.26
CA PHE A 209 24.39 6.45 -16.77
C PHE A 209 23.98 4.98 -16.82
N TYR A 210 24.70 4.25 -17.65
CA TYR A 210 24.56 2.81 -17.84
C TYR A 210 25.49 2.04 -16.90
N LEU A 211 24.99 0.94 -16.34
CA LEU A 211 25.80 -0.05 -15.63
C LEU A 211 25.56 -1.46 -16.19
N PRO A 212 26.62 -2.21 -16.53
CA PRO A 212 26.48 -3.63 -16.78
C PRO A 212 26.27 -4.37 -15.44
N MET A 213 25.34 -5.32 -15.40
CA MET A 213 25.10 -6.17 -14.24
C MET A 213 26.27 -7.14 -14.03
N ARG A 214 27.28 -6.71 -13.27
CA ARG A 214 28.49 -7.48 -12.98
C ARG A 214 28.61 -7.76 -11.48
N GLY A 215 27.93 -8.81 -11.04
CA GLY A 215 27.96 -9.26 -9.65
C GLY A 215 27.22 -8.35 -8.67
N ALA A 216 27.43 -8.57 -7.37
CA ALA A 216 26.62 -8.00 -6.29
C ALA A 216 26.79 -6.48 -6.07
N LYS A 217 27.86 -5.87 -6.59
CA LYS A 217 28.19 -4.45 -6.33
C LYS A 217 27.50 -3.46 -7.28
N THR A 218 26.75 -3.93 -8.25
CA THR A 218 26.13 -3.07 -9.28
C THR A 218 25.16 -2.08 -8.63
N ILE A 219 24.31 -2.54 -7.71
CA ILE A 219 23.35 -1.68 -7.00
C ILE A 219 24.04 -0.73 -6.03
N ASP A 220 25.08 -1.18 -5.33
CA ASP A 220 25.91 -0.30 -4.50
C ASP A 220 26.50 0.84 -5.32
N THR A 221 26.92 0.56 -6.56
CA THR A 221 27.48 1.55 -7.48
C THR A 221 26.41 2.49 -8.00
N LEU A 222 25.23 1.98 -8.36
CA LEU A 222 24.08 2.81 -8.74
C LEU A 222 23.72 3.79 -7.61
N PHE A 223 23.72 3.33 -6.37
CA PHE A 223 23.27 4.13 -5.23
C PHE A 223 24.35 5.10 -4.72
N ASN A 224 25.58 4.62 -4.53
CA ASN A 224 26.63 5.35 -3.81
C ASN A 224 27.68 6.03 -4.70
N SER A 225 27.58 5.91 -6.04
CA SER A 225 28.47 6.65 -6.93
C SER A 225 28.25 8.17 -6.83
N PRO A 226 29.25 9.01 -7.17
CA PRO A 226 29.14 10.46 -7.11
C PRO A 226 28.00 11.06 -7.96
N THR A 227 27.55 10.32 -8.99
CA THR A 227 26.42 10.66 -9.86
C THR A 227 25.21 9.77 -9.62
N GLY A 228 25.31 8.86 -8.65
CA GLY A 228 24.31 7.86 -8.31
C GLY A 228 23.19 8.42 -7.45
N LEU A 229 22.27 7.55 -7.04
CA LEU A 229 21.00 7.95 -6.42
C LEU A 229 21.20 8.79 -5.15
N SER A 230 22.12 8.42 -4.27
CA SER A 230 22.35 9.15 -3.01
C SER A 230 22.80 10.61 -3.18
N SER A 231 23.39 10.95 -4.33
CA SER A 231 23.87 12.30 -4.66
C SER A 231 22.78 13.23 -5.21
N LEU A 232 21.62 12.68 -5.59
CA LEU A 232 20.53 13.44 -6.21
C LEU A 232 19.81 14.34 -5.20
N PRO A 233 19.29 15.50 -5.64
CA PRO A 233 18.62 16.43 -4.75
C PRO A 233 17.34 15.80 -4.22
N LYS A 234 17.33 15.44 -2.94
CA LYS A 234 16.14 14.93 -2.27
C LYS A 234 15.17 16.09 -2.04
N SER A 235 14.07 16.09 -2.81
CA SER A 235 13.02 17.10 -2.68
C SER A 235 12.26 16.95 -1.35
N GLU A 236 11.71 18.06 -0.88
CA GLU A 236 10.88 18.11 0.31
C GLU A 236 9.49 17.59 -0.06
N GLY A 237 9.24 16.29 0.17
CA GLY A 237 7.93 15.70 0.00
C GLY A 237 6.93 16.26 1.02
N GLN A 238 5.64 16.17 0.66
CA GLN A 238 4.50 16.78 1.35
C GLN A 238 4.63 16.78 2.89
N GLU A 239 4.49 17.97 3.46
CA GLU A 239 4.61 18.28 4.88
C GLU A 239 3.76 17.32 5.74
N LYS A 240 4.41 16.34 6.37
CA LYS A 240 3.71 15.52 7.35
C LYS A 240 3.72 16.27 8.68
N LEU A 241 2.57 16.80 9.06
CA LEU A 241 2.35 17.33 10.39
C LEU A 241 2.36 16.17 11.40
N ILE A 242 3.50 15.95 12.05
CA ILE A 242 3.60 14.96 13.12
C ILE A 242 3.09 15.61 14.40
N LYS A 243 2.05 15.03 15.00
CA LYS A 243 1.52 15.46 16.29
C LYS A 243 2.50 15.08 17.39
N ARG A 244 3.34 16.03 17.82
CA ARG A 244 4.22 15.83 18.99
C ARG A 244 3.49 16.27 20.25
N MET A 245 3.18 15.30 21.12
CA MET A 245 2.58 15.62 22.41
C MET A 245 3.64 16.20 23.36
N HIS A 246 3.29 17.26 24.07
CA HIS A 246 4.18 17.82 25.08
C HIS A 246 4.14 16.96 26.33
N GLU A 247 5.31 16.46 26.75
CA GLU A 247 5.44 15.83 28.06
C GLU A 247 5.37 16.90 29.16
N ARG A 248 4.49 16.70 30.15
CA ARG A 248 4.22 17.65 31.24
C ARG A 248 4.72 17.16 32.60
N TYR A 249 5.65 16.21 32.60
CA TYR A 249 6.24 15.64 33.81
C TYR A 249 6.93 16.68 34.71
N HIS A 250 7.33 17.83 34.16
CA HIS A 250 7.99 18.91 34.91
C HIS A 250 7.13 19.50 36.03
N TRP A 251 5.80 19.57 35.86
CA TRP A 251 4.89 20.08 36.90
C TRP A 251 4.83 19.18 38.15
N PRO A 252 4.48 17.88 38.04
CA PRO A 252 4.48 16.99 39.19
C PRO A 252 5.88 16.80 39.79
N LEU A 253 6.93 16.78 38.95
CA LEU A 253 8.31 16.72 39.41
C LEU A 253 8.71 17.97 40.22
N GLY A 254 8.39 19.16 39.74
CA GLY A 254 8.64 20.41 40.44
C GLY A 254 7.90 20.50 41.78
N ALA A 255 6.64 20.04 41.83
CA ALA A 255 5.88 19.96 43.06
C ALA A 255 6.49 18.96 44.08
N ALA A 256 7.02 17.83 43.60
CA ALA A 256 7.72 16.87 44.45
C ALA A 256 9.00 17.45 45.06
N ILE A 257 9.80 18.15 44.25
CA ILE A 257 11.03 18.82 44.70
C ILE A 257 10.71 19.91 45.72
N LEU A 258 9.69 20.73 45.46
CA LEU A 258 9.27 21.80 46.39
C LEU A 258 8.89 21.22 47.76
N LEU A 259 8.11 20.13 47.78
CA LEU A 259 7.70 19.49 49.03
C LEU A 259 8.87 18.91 49.82
N LEU A 260 9.86 18.34 49.14
CA LEU A 260 11.10 17.88 49.79
C LEU A 260 11.89 19.04 50.40
N LEU A 261 11.98 20.18 49.70
CA LEU A 261 12.62 21.39 50.24
C LEU A 261 11.88 21.94 51.47
N VAL A 262 10.55 21.91 51.46
CA VAL A 262 9.73 22.34 52.60
C VAL A 262 9.87 21.37 53.78
N GLU A 263 9.95 20.07 53.52
CA GLU A 263 10.17 19.04 54.56
C GLU A 263 11.51 19.27 55.30
N MET A 264 12.57 19.63 54.57
CA MET A 264 13.86 19.98 55.18
C MET A 264 13.82 21.20 56.12
N LEU A 265 12.84 22.10 55.93
CA LEU A 265 12.68 23.30 56.75
C LEU A 265 11.79 23.09 57.98
N LEU A 266 11.12 21.95 58.08
CA LEU A 266 10.21 21.64 59.19
C LEU A 266 10.96 20.88 60.30
N PRO A 267 10.98 21.38 61.55
CA PRO A 267 11.64 20.69 62.64
C PRO A 267 10.95 19.38 62.98
N GLU A 268 11.71 18.29 62.98
CA GLU A 268 11.24 16.97 63.39
C GLU A 268 10.84 17.03 64.86
N ARG A 269 9.53 17.02 65.14
CA ARG A 269 9.02 17.11 66.50
C ARG A 269 9.33 15.80 67.23
N SER A 270 10.48 15.79 67.91
CA SER A 270 10.91 14.70 68.80
C SER A 270 9.78 14.35 69.77
N ARG A 271 9.17 13.18 69.56
CA ARG A 271 8.13 12.65 70.42
C ARG A 271 8.81 12.17 71.70
N LYS A 272 8.95 13.06 72.69
CA LYS A 272 9.42 12.70 74.03
C LYS A 272 8.55 11.57 74.58
N ARG A 273 9.14 10.38 74.68
CA ARG A 273 8.59 9.18 75.32
C ARG A 273 8.47 9.50 76.82
N LYS A 274 7.28 9.88 77.29
CA LYS A 274 7.02 10.00 78.74
C LYS A 274 7.02 8.59 79.34
N LYS A 275 8.02 8.29 80.17
CA LYS A 275 7.94 7.22 81.18
C LYS A 275 6.81 7.59 82.15
N VAL A 276 5.93 6.65 82.44
CA VAL A 276 5.01 6.74 83.58
C VAL A 276 5.29 5.53 84.44
N ALA A 277 5.79 5.79 85.65
CA ALA A 277 5.80 4.87 86.76
C ALA A 277 4.50 5.04 87.57
N ASP A 278 4.12 3.92 88.16
CA ASP A 278 3.02 3.57 89.05
C ASP A 278 2.39 4.68 89.93
N GLU A 279 1.05 4.78 89.93
CA GLU A 279 0.24 5.08 91.13
C GLU A 279 -1.26 4.83 90.90
N GLN A 280 -1.93 4.39 91.97
CA GLN A 280 -3.23 3.71 92.02
C GLN A 280 -4.46 4.64 91.94
N GLN A 281 -5.63 4.05 91.60
CA GLN A 281 -7.02 4.43 91.93
C GLN A 281 -7.94 5.15 90.89
N PRO A 282 -9.30 4.98 90.99
CA PRO A 282 -10.09 4.42 89.88
C PRO A 282 -11.05 5.38 89.14
N LEU A 283 -11.33 4.95 87.91
CA LEU A 283 -12.58 4.97 87.13
C LEU A 283 -13.71 5.94 87.57
N SER A 284 -13.78 7.12 86.94
CA SER A 284 -15.04 7.60 86.35
C SER A 284 -14.80 8.66 85.27
N LYS A 285 -15.59 8.55 84.19
CA LYS A 285 -15.76 9.51 83.08
C LYS A 285 -14.58 9.77 82.15
N VAL A 286 -14.45 8.94 81.09
CA VAL A 286 -14.33 9.44 79.71
C VAL A 286 -14.90 8.38 78.74
N MET A 287 -16.17 8.52 78.37
CA MET A 287 -16.67 8.02 77.09
C MET A 287 -17.23 9.22 76.32
N SER A 288 -16.40 9.84 75.50
CA SER A 288 -16.83 10.42 74.23
C SER A 288 -15.60 10.46 73.32
N ALA A 289 -15.67 9.65 72.27
CA ALA A 289 -14.60 9.51 71.31
C ALA A 289 -14.39 10.84 70.59
N SER A 290 -13.25 11.48 70.85
CA SER A 290 -12.67 12.42 69.91
C SER A 290 -12.17 11.60 68.72
N ILE A 291 -13.06 11.34 67.76
CA ILE A 291 -12.65 10.94 66.42
C ILE A 291 -11.89 12.13 65.87
N SER A 292 -10.57 12.04 66.00
CA SER A 292 -9.61 13.04 65.54
C SER A 292 -9.97 13.50 64.12
N ARG A 293 -10.03 14.82 63.93
CA ARG A 293 -10.32 15.48 62.63
C ARG A 293 -9.42 14.99 61.49
N THR A 294 -8.31 14.32 61.81
CA THR A 294 -7.40 13.65 60.86
C THR A 294 -8.03 12.46 60.14
N ALA A 295 -8.93 11.69 60.77
CA ALA A 295 -9.58 10.55 60.13
C ALA A 295 -10.62 10.98 59.08
N ALA A 296 -11.34 12.08 59.35
CA ALA A 296 -12.32 12.65 58.41
C ALA A 296 -11.65 13.25 57.16
N SER A 297 -10.48 13.88 57.30
CA SER A 297 -9.70 14.37 56.16
C SER A 297 -9.12 13.24 55.31
N ILE A 298 -8.72 12.10 55.91
CA ILE A 298 -8.22 10.94 55.15
C ILE A 298 -9.36 10.26 54.38
N MET A 299 -10.57 10.15 54.95
CA MET A 299 -11.74 9.63 54.23
C MET A 299 -12.21 10.56 53.12
N LEU A 300 -12.18 11.89 53.31
CA LEU A 300 -12.57 12.85 52.26
C LEU A 300 -11.54 12.89 51.12
N PHE A 301 -10.24 12.71 51.43
CA PHE A 301 -9.17 12.64 50.43
C PHE A 301 -9.14 11.29 49.69
N ALA A 302 -9.48 10.19 50.37
CA ALA A 302 -9.70 8.89 49.73
C ALA A 302 -10.94 8.94 48.82
N ALA A 303 -12.03 9.59 49.24
CA ALA A 303 -13.23 9.76 48.42
C ALA A 303 -12.99 10.63 47.17
N LEU A 304 -12.09 11.63 47.23
CA LEU A 304 -11.67 12.40 46.06
C LEU A 304 -10.74 11.63 45.10
N LEU A 305 -9.96 10.66 45.60
CA LEU A 305 -9.15 9.74 44.78
C LEU A 305 -9.99 8.65 44.10
N PHE A 306 -11.22 8.41 44.57
CA PHE A 306 -12.20 7.49 43.99
C PHE A 306 -13.34 8.19 43.25
N LEU A 307 -13.26 9.52 43.01
CA LEU A 307 -14.11 10.12 41.98
C LEU A 307 -13.76 9.43 40.66
N PRO A 308 -14.71 8.73 40.00
CA PRO A 308 -14.45 8.20 38.68
C PRO A 308 -14.15 9.42 37.81
N VAL A 309 -12.88 9.61 37.49
CA VAL A 309 -12.52 10.42 36.32
C VAL A 309 -13.34 9.80 35.21
N LEU A 310 -14.30 10.55 34.67
CA LEU A 310 -15.00 10.18 33.45
C LEU A 310 -13.91 10.04 32.39
N THR A 311 -13.31 8.85 32.29
CA THR A 311 -12.42 8.49 31.22
C THR A 311 -13.30 8.45 30.00
N ASN A 312 -13.37 9.56 29.27
CA ASN A 312 -13.85 9.52 27.90
C ASN A 312 -13.02 8.42 27.24
N ALA A 313 -13.69 7.37 26.77
CA ALA A 313 -13.05 6.26 26.10
C ALA A 313 -12.23 6.83 24.94
N SER A 314 -10.92 6.89 25.13
CA SER A 314 -10.03 7.56 24.20
C SER A 314 -9.89 6.66 22.97
N PRO A 315 -9.95 7.21 21.75
CA PRO A 315 -9.68 6.46 20.52
C PRO A 315 -8.28 5.83 20.47
N SER A 316 -7.41 6.15 21.44
CA SER A 316 -6.03 5.65 21.51
C SER A 316 -5.87 4.14 21.34
N ALA A 317 -6.77 3.32 21.88
CA ALA A 317 -6.71 1.87 21.71
C ALA A 317 -6.96 1.46 20.24
N ALA A 318 -8.03 1.98 19.64
CA ALA A 318 -8.35 1.78 18.22
C ALA A 318 -7.22 2.26 17.29
N LEU A 319 -6.66 3.45 17.56
CA LEU A 319 -5.54 3.99 16.78
C LEU A 319 -4.25 3.16 16.94
N LYS A 320 -4.00 2.60 18.13
CA LYS A 320 -2.84 1.72 18.36
C LYS A 320 -2.95 0.47 17.50
N GLU A 321 -4.10 -0.22 17.54
CA GLU A 321 -4.35 -1.39 16.68
C GLU A 321 -4.23 -1.03 15.19
N TYR A 322 -4.78 0.11 14.79
CA TYR A 322 -4.70 0.59 13.41
C TYR A 322 -3.23 0.81 12.98
N SER A 323 -2.43 1.45 13.83
CA SER A 323 -1.00 1.69 13.55
C SER A 323 -0.14 0.42 13.54
N ALA A 324 -0.59 -0.62 14.26
CA ALA A 324 0.06 -1.92 14.28
C ALA A 324 -0.31 -2.80 13.06
N GLY A 325 -1.20 -2.33 12.18
CA GLY A 325 -1.71 -3.10 11.03
C GLY A 325 -2.84 -4.07 11.38
N ASN A 326 -3.31 -4.08 12.63
CA ASN A 326 -4.39 -4.95 13.09
C ASN A 326 -5.76 -4.32 12.79
N PHE A 327 -6.10 -4.19 11.51
CA PHE A 327 -7.26 -3.40 11.07
C PHE A 327 -8.62 -3.94 11.53
N THR A 328 -8.78 -5.26 11.65
CA THR A 328 -10.00 -5.88 12.20
C THR A 328 -10.20 -5.49 13.67
N ASN A 329 -9.14 -5.56 14.49
CA ASN A 329 -9.21 -5.16 15.90
C ASN A 329 -9.47 -3.65 16.03
N ALA A 330 -8.82 -2.85 15.18
CA ALA A 330 -9.05 -1.40 15.14
C ALA A 330 -10.51 -1.06 14.83
N LEU A 331 -11.12 -1.74 13.85
CA LEU A 331 -12.53 -1.60 13.51
C LEU A 331 -13.41 -1.94 14.73
N THR A 332 -13.19 -3.09 15.37
CA THR A 332 -13.95 -3.49 16.56
C THR A 332 -13.88 -2.45 17.68
N GLU A 333 -12.69 -1.88 17.92
CA GLU A 333 -12.55 -0.81 18.92
C GLU A 333 -13.25 0.49 18.51
N PHE A 334 -13.23 0.88 17.24
CA PHE A 334 -13.99 2.04 16.77
C PHE A 334 -15.51 1.83 16.88
N GLU A 335 -16.02 0.65 16.52
CA GLU A 335 -17.43 0.29 16.67
C GLU A 335 -17.86 0.27 18.14
N ARG A 336 -16.99 -0.21 19.05
CA ARG A 336 -17.23 -0.15 20.50
C ARG A 336 -17.37 1.29 20.98
N LEU A 337 -16.50 2.20 20.53
CA LEU A 337 -16.56 3.63 20.88
C LEU A 337 -17.85 4.30 20.37
N LEU A 338 -18.26 3.98 19.14
CA LEU A 338 -19.53 4.45 18.57
C LEU A 338 -20.73 3.93 19.38
N ALA A 339 -20.74 2.64 19.74
CA ALA A 339 -21.79 2.07 20.56
C ALA A 339 -21.86 2.70 21.97
N GLU A 340 -20.71 3.06 22.56
CA GLU A 340 -20.66 3.78 23.83
C GLU A 340 -21.21 5.21 23.74
N GLN A 341 -20.94 5.93 22.64
CA GLN A 341 -21.53 7.24 22.40
C GLN A 341 -23.06 7.16 22.27
N SER A 342 -23.54 6.18 21.51
CA SER A 342 -24.97 5.92 21.34
C SER A 342 -25.66 5.61 22.68
N LYS A 343 -25.08 4.75 23.52
CA LYS A 343 -25.57 4.45 24.88
C LYS A 343 -25.63 5.69 25.78
N GLN A 344 -24.70 6.62 25.60
CA GLN A 344 -24.64 7.87 26.36
C GLN A 344 -25.54 8.97 25.77
N GLN A 345 -26.32 8.68 24.73
CA GLN A 345 -27.17 9.64 24.00
C GLN A 345 -26.38 10.86 23.51
N LYS A 346 -25.07 10.66 23.26
CA LYS A 346 -24.20 11.69 22.70
C LYS A 346 -24.36 11.70 21.18
N PRO A 347 -24.30 12.88 20.53
CA PRO A 347 -24.19 12.94 19.08
C PRO A 347 -22.98 12.12 18.62
N GLU A 348 -23.19 11.24 17.66
CA GLU A 348 -22.11 10.44 17.08
C GLU A 348 -21.09 11.37 16.41
N ASP A 349 -19.81 11.12 16.68
CA ASP A 349 -18.72 11.90 16.06
C ASP A 349 -18.47 11.37 14.64
N PRO A 350 -18.69 12.16 13.57
CA PRO A 350 -18.47 11.69 12.20
C PRO A 350 -17.03 11.25 11.94
N ARG A 351 -16.06 11.73 12.73
CA ARG A 351 -14.65 11.32 12.62
C ARG A 351 -14.44 9.89 13.09
N LEU A 352 -15.24 9.41 14.06
CA LEU A 352 -15.18 8.01 14.49
C LEU A 352 -15.73 7.10 13.39
N HIS A 353 -16.82 7.49 12.72
CA HIS A 353 -17.29 6.78 11.53
C HIS A 353 -16.24 6.79 10.41
N PHE A 354 -15.61 7.92 10.13
CA PHE A 354 -14.56 7.99 9.11
C PHE A 354 -13.39 7.03 9.42
N ASN A 355 -12.92 7.00 10.67
CA ASN A 355 -11.84 6.11 11.09
C ASN A 355 -12.26 4.64 11.06
N ALA A 356 -13.48 4.31 11.50
CA ALA A 356 -14.05 2.98 11.41
C ALA A 356 -14.13 2.52 9.94
N GLY A 357 -14.61 3.39 9.03
CA GLY A 357 -14.66 3.11 7.60
C GLY A 357 -13.28 2.85 7.00
N THR A 358 -12.27 3.61 7.43
CA THR A 358 -10.88 3.42 6.98
C THR A 358 -10.30 2.10 7.49
N ALA A 359 -10.57 1.74 8.75
CA ALA A 359 -10.18 0.46 9.33
C ALA A 359 -10.87 -0.72 8.61
N ALA A 360 -12.17 -0.61 8.35
CA ALA A 360 -12.94 -1.60 7.61
C ALA A 360 -12.42 -1.79 6.18
N TYR A 361 -12.11 -0.70 5.48
CA TYR A 361 -11.51 -0.74 4.13
C TYR A 361 -10.18 -1.50 4.14
N ARG A 362 -9.29 -1.18 5.10
CA ARG A 362 -7.98 -1.85 5.25
C ARG A 362 -8.12 -3.31 5.68
N ALA A 363 -9.17 -3.65 6.41
CA ALA A 363 -9.55 -5.02 6.75
C ALA A 363 -10.27 -5.77 5.60
N THR A 364 -10.36 -5.18 4.39
CA THR A 364 -11.09 -5.71 3.22
C THR A 364 -12.59 -5.90 3.42
N ASN A 365 -13.15 -5.32 4.48
CA ASN A 365 -14.58 -5.35 4.79
C ASN A 365 -15.27 -4.15 4.13
N TYR A 366 -15.38 -4.19 2.80
CA TYR A 366 -15.83 -3.05 2.00
C TYR A 366 -17.30 -2.66 2.26
N SER A 367 -18.17 -3.62 2.58
CA SER A 367 -19.58 -3.33 2.90
C SER A 367 -19.70 -2.49 4.17
N VAL A 368 -18.96 -2.84 5.22
CA VAL A 368 -18.92 -2.08 6.48
C VAL A 368 -18.23 -0.73 6.28
N ALA A 369 -17.18 -0.67 5.45
CA ALA A 369 -16.54 0.59 5.10
C ALA A 369 -17.52 1.58 4.44
N ILE A 370 -18.32 1.11 3.48
CA ILE A 370 -19.37 1.92 2.83
C ILE A 370 -20.37 2.46 3.85
N GLN A 371 -20.86 1.62 4.77
CA GLN A 371 -21.81 2.04 5.81
C GLN A 371 -21.25 3.18 6.65
N HIS A 372 -20.02 3.03 7.13
CA HIS A 372 -19.37 4.04 7.95
C HIS A 372 -19.11 5.32 7.18
N PHE A 373 -18.57 5.28 5.96
CA PHE A 373 -18.34 6.49 5.18
C PHE A 373 -19.65 7.21 4.82
N ASN A 374 -20.74 6.49 4.54
CA ASN A 374 -22.05 7.10 4.32
C ASN A 374 -22.56 7.87 5.55
N SER A 375 -22.31 7.38 6.77
CA SER A 375 -22.64 8.13 7.99
C SER A 375 -21.91 9.48 8.06
N VAL A 376 -20.68 9.55 7.52
CA VAL A 376 -19.86 10.77 7.52
C VAL A 376 -20.44 11.85 6.59
N LEU A 377 -21.20 11.48 5.56
CA LEU A 377 -21.76 12.43 4.60
C LEU A 377 -22.76 13.42 5.24
N THR A 378 -23.27 13.12 6.43
CA THR A 378 -24.14 14.01 7.21
C THR A 378 -23.37 15.05 8.04
N ALA A 379 -22.04 14.97 8.08
CA ALA A 379 -21.19 15.90 8.84
C ALA A 379 -21.30 17.32 8.29
N LYS A 380 -21.15 18.34 9.14
CA LYS A 380 -21.08 19.74 8.69
C LYS A 380 -19.75 20.11 8.04
N ASP A 381 -18.72 19.29 8.24
CA ASP A 381 -17.37 19.53 7.74
C ASP A 381 -17.25 19.07 6.28
N ILE A 382 -17.18 20.03 5.36
CA ILE A 382 -17.09 19.80 3.92
C ILE A 382 -15.81 19.02 3.55
N ARG A 383 -14.68 19.28 4.24
CA ARG A 383 -13.44 18.55 3.95
C ARG A 383 -13.56 17.09 4.34
N LEU A 384 -14.20 16.82 5.48
CA LEU A 384 -14.45 15.46 5.93
C LEU A 384 -15.46 14.74 5.02
N GLN A 385 -16.50 15.42 4.54
CA GLN A 385 -17.40 14.89 3.52
C GLN A 385 -16.67 14.54 2.22
N GLN A 386 -15.81 15.44 1.73
CA GLN A 386 -15.00 15.22 0.53
C GLN A 386 -14.10 13.99 0.68
N SER A 387 -13.41 13.85 1.81
CA SER A 387 -12.57 12.69 2.10
C SER A 387 -13.39 11.39 2.20
N ALA A 388 -14.62 11.47 2.72
CA ALA A 388 -15.52 10.32 2.78
C ALA A 388 -15.98 9.90 1.37
N TYR A 389 -16.33 10.85 0.50
CA TYR A 389 -16.65 10.58 -0.91
C TYR A 389 -15.46 9.95 -1.66
N TYR A 390 -14.26 10.49 -1.49
CA TYR A 390 -13.05 9.91 -2.08
C TYR A 390 -12.82 8.46 -1.63
N ASN A 391 -12.96 8.19 -0.33
CA ASN A 391 -12.80 6.85 0.21
C ASN A 391 -13.95 5.90 -0.17
N LEU A 392 -15.17 6.39 -0.32
CA LEU A 392 -16.28 5.63 -0.91
C LEU A 392 -15.95 5.22 -2.34
N GLY A 393 -15.41 6.13 -3.15
CA GLY A 393 -14.92 5.84 -4.49
C GLY A 393 -13.89 4.70 -4.49
N ASN A 394 -12.86 4.80 -3.64
CA ASN A 394 -11.85 3.74 -3.49
C ASN A 394 -12.49 2.41 -3.04
N THR A 395 -13.43 2.47 -2.10
CA THR A 395 -14.09 1.29 -1.53
C THR A 395 -14.94 0.57 -2.57
N HIS A 396 -15.74 1.31 -3.34
CA HIS A 396 -16.55 0.76 -4.43
C HIS A 396 -15.67 0.20 -5.56
N PHE A 397 -14.55 0.85 -5.87
CA PHE A 397 -13.60 0.34 -6.85
C PHE A 397 -13.03 -1.03 -6.41
N ARG A 398 -12.54 -1.14 -5.17
CA ARG A 398 -12.03 -2.40 -4.61
C ARG A 398 -13.12 -3.47 -4.48
N LEU A 399 -14.33 -3.09 -4.07
CA LEU A 399 -15.47 -3.99 -4.03
C LEU A 399 -15.76 -4.58 -5.42
N GLY A 400 -15.73 -3.74 -6.46
CA GLY A 400 -15.84 -4.17 -7.85
C GLY A 400 -14.79 -5.21 -8.23
N GLN A 401 -13.53 -5.05 -7.81
CA GLN A 401 -12.47 -6.01 -8.07
C GLN A 401 -12.70 -7.40 -7.43
N THR A 402 -13.59 -7.50 -6.45
CA THR A 402 -14.01 -8.79 -5.87
C THR A 402 -15.22 -9.41 -6.58
N ALA A 403 -15.83 -8.70 -7.53
CA ALA A 403 -16.98 -9.16 -8.27
C ALA A 403 -16.62 -10.39 -9.13
N LYS A 404 -17.57 -11.33 -9.20
CA LYS A 404 -17.41 -12.57 -9.96
C LYS A 404 -18.01 -12.49 -11.35
N ASP A 405 -18.54 -11.35 -11.76
CA ASP A 405 -19.21 -11.12 -13.03
C ASP A 405 -19.08 -9.65 -13.43
N LEU A 406 -19.16 -9.37 -14.73
CA LEU A 406 -18.97 -8.02 -15.28
C LEU A 406 -20.06 -7.05 -14.85
N ASP A 407 -21.27 -7.52 -14.58
CA ASP A 407 -22.40 -6.66 -14.22
C ASP A 407 -22.16 -6.03 -12.85
N LYS A 408 -21.80 -6.84 -11.84
CA LYS A 408 -21.45 -6.33 -10.51
C LYS A 408 -20.15 -5.52 -10.49
N LEU A 409 -19.18 -5.89 -11.33
CA LEU A 409 -17.95 -5.12 -11.50
C LEU A 409 -18.28 -3.72 -12.01
N GLU A 410 -19.04 -3.64 -13.11
CA GLU A 410 -19.43 -2.37 -13.73
C GLU A 410 -20.32 -1.53 -12.80
N GLU A 411 -21.29 -2.15 -12.13
CA GLU A 411 -22.15 -1.48 -11.13
C GLU A 411 -21.31 -0.83 -10.03
N SER A 412 -20.38 -1.59 -9.46
CA SER A 412 -19.48 -1.08 -8.40
C SER A 412 -18.57 0.03 -8.91
N TRP A 413 -18.04 -0.09 -10.13
CA TRP A 413 -17.17 0.93 -10.72
C TRP A 413 -17.93 2.20 -11.13
N LYS A 414 -19.17 2.08 -11.61
CA LYS A 414 -20.06 3.24 -11.82
C LYS A 414 -20.36 3.96 -10.52
N GLU A 415 -20.62 3.22 -9.45
CA GLU A 415 -20.79 3.84 -8.14
C GLU A 415 -19.49 4.52 -7.69
N ALA A 416 -18.32 3.88 -7.88
CA ALA A 416 -17.04 4.51 -7.57
C ALA A 416 -16.84 5.85 -8.31
N ILE A 417 -17.14 5.90 -9.62
CA ILE A 417 -17.08 7.12 -10.43
C ILE A 417 -17.96 8.21 -9.82
N LYS A 418 -19.22 7.89 -9.51
CA LYS A 418 -20.16 8.84 -8.90
C LYS A 418 -19.65 9.40 -7.57
N GLN A 419 -19.03 8.56 -6.74
CA GLN A 419 -18.47 9.02 -5.47
C GLN A 419 -17.23 9.92 -5.68
N TYR A 420 -16.38 9.64 -6.66
CA TYR A 420 -15.29 10.55 -7.02
C TYR A 420 -15.80 11.86 -7.63
N GLU A 421 -16.86 11.84 -8.43
CA GLU A 421 -17.50 13.06 -8.96
C GLU A 421 -17.96 13.98 -7.81
N HIS A 422 -18.58 13.42 -6.77
CA HIS A 422 -18.92 14.17 -5.57
C HIS A 422 -17.69 14.73 -4.84
N ALA A 423 -16.61 13.94 -4.72
CA ALA A 423 -15.37 14.39 -4.11
C ALA A 423 -14.74 15.57 -4.88
N VAL A 424 -14.63 15.47 -6.20
CA VAL A 424 -14.10 16.54 -7.07
C VAL A 424 -15.01 17.77 -7.08
N ALA A 425 -16.33 17.60 -6.97
CA ALA A 425 -17.27 18.70 -6.88
C ALA A 425 -17.09 19.52 -5.58
N LEU A 426 -16.74 18.87 -4.48
CA LEU A 426 -16.47 19.52 -3.19
C LEU A 426 -15.06 20.15 -3.14
N ASP A 427 -14.08 19.53 -3.79
CA ASP A 427 -12.72 20.08 -3.93
C ASP A 427 -12.18 19.85 -5.36
N LYS A 428 -12.24 20.91 -6.17
CA LYS A 428 -11.77 20.89 -7.57
C LYS A 428 -10.25 20.79 -7.69
N THR A 429 -9.51 21.00 -6.59
CA THR A 429 -8.05 20.89 -6.56
C THR A 429 -7.56 19.49 -6.23
N ASP A 430 -8.46 18.57 -5.86
CA ASP A 430 -8.12 17.17 -5.59
C ASP A 430 -7.87 16.40 -6.91
N GLN A 431 -6.63 16.53 -7.40
CA GLN A 431 -6.15 15.80 -8.57
C GLN A 431 -6.19 14.27 -8.39
N ASN A 432 -6.10 13.75 -7.15
CA ASN A 432 -6.17 12.30 -6.92
C ASN A 432 -7.58 11.78 -7.15
N ALA A 433 -8.60 12.48 -6.67
CA ALA A 433 -9.99 12.13 -6.93
C ALA A 433 -10.30 12.17 -8.44
N ALA A 434 -9.82 13.21 -9.13
CA ALA A 434 -9.99 13.35 -10.59
C ALA A 434 -9.27 12.24 -11.37
N PHE A 435 -8.02 11.93 -11.01
CA PHE A 435 -7.26 10.84 -11.63
C PHE A 435 -7.93 9.48 -11.40
N ASN A 436 -8.31 9.16 -10.16
CA ASN A 436 -8.99 7.90 -9.85
C ASN A 436 -10.32 7.78 -10.59
N MET A 437 -11.09 8.87 -10.70
CA MET A 437 -12.31 8.91 -11.50
C MET A 437 -12.05 8.56 -12.95
N ALA A 438 -11.08 9.22 -13.60
CA ALA A 438 -10.72 8.97 -15.00
C ALA A 438 -10.22 7.54 -15.23
N PHE A 439 -9.43 7.02 -14.29
CA PHE A 439 -8.94 5.64 -14.31
C PHE A 439 -10.11 4.64 -14.28
N VAL A 440 -11.08 4.82 -13.37
CA VAL A 440 -12.24 3.92 -13.29
C VAL A 440 -13.18 4.09 -14.48
N GLN A 441 -13.33 5.31 -15.02
CA GLN A 441 -14.07 5.55 -16.27
C GLN A 441 -13.49 4.75 -17.44
N HIS A 442 -12.16 4.79 -17.62
CA HIS A 442 -11.49 3.99 -18.64
C HIS A 442 -11.73 2.49 -18.40
N GLY A 443 -11.66 2.03 -17.15
CA GLY A 443 -12.01 0.65 -16.78
C GLY A 443 -13.42 0.24 -17.20
N VAL A 444 -14.42 1.10 -17.00
CA VAL A 444 -15.81 0.85 -17.43
C VAL A 444 -15.92 0.77 -18.96
N GLU A 445 -15.18 1.58 -19.72
CA GLU A 445 -15.15 1.44 -21.18
C GLU A 445 -14.51 0.11 -21.63
N GLN A 446 -13.47 -0.35 -20.94
CA GLN A 446 -12.88 -1.67 -21.20
C GLN A 446 -13.89 -2.81 -20.95
N ILE A 447 -14.72 -2.70 -19.92
CA ILE A 447 -15.80 -3.68 -19.67
C ILE A 447 -16.76 -3.77 -20.87
N LYS A 448 -17.12 -2.64 -21.49
CA LYS A 448 -17.98 -2.64 -22.68
C LYS A 448 -17.32 -3.35 -23.87
N LEU A 449 -16.04 -3.08 -24.10
CA LEU A 449 -15.27 -3.75 -25.14
C LEU A 449 -15.21 -5.26 -24.90
N LEU A 450 -14.97 -5.68 -23.66
CA LEU A 450 -14.96 -7.10 -23.28
C LEU A 450 -16.32 -7.78 -23.53
N ARG A 451 -17.44 -7.11 -23.23
CA ARG A 451 -18.78 -7.63 -23.54
C ARG A 451 -19.00 -7.77 -25.04
N GLU A 452 -18.52 -6.81 -25.83
CA GLU A 452 -18.66 -6.84 -27.28
C GLU A 452 -17.83 -7.98 -27.89
N LEU A 453 -16.59 -8.17 -27.43
CA LEU A 453 -15.75 -9.31 -27.82
C LEU A 453 -16.42 -10.65 -27.49
N ALA A 454 -16.92 -10.79 -26.26
CA ALA A 454 -17.58 -12.02 -25.84
C ALA A 454 -18.87 -12.29 -26.65
N ARG A 455 -19.61 -11.25 -27.03
CA ARG A 455 -20.78 -11.36 -27.90
C ARG A 455 -20.40 -11.79 -29.32
N ARG A 456 -19.38 -11.17 -29.93
CA ARG A 456 -18.92 -11.52 -31.28
C ARG A 456 -18.47 -12.96 -31.36
N ALA A 457 -17.70 -13.42 -30.39
CA ALA A 457 -17.24 -14.78 -30.36
C ALA A 457 -18.36 -15.80 -30.13
N LYS A 458 -19.39 -15.46 -29.33
CA LYS A 458 -20.60 -16.26 -29.28
C LYS A 458 -21.27 -16.33 -30.66
N ASP A 459 -21.42 -15.21 -31.34
CA ASP A 459 -22.04 -15.19 -32.68
C ASP A 459 -21.25 -16.06 -33.67
N GLU A 460 -19.91 -16.04 -33.60
CA GLU A 460 -19.02 -16.92 -34.38
C GLU A 460 -19.17 -18.40 -33.99
N ALA A 461 -19.23 -18.71 -32.70
CA ALA A 461 -19.47 -20.06 -32.20
C ALA A 461 -20.86 -20.59 -32.62
N ASP A 462 -21.89 -19.73 -32.65
CA ASP A 462 -23.23 -20.07 -33.14
C ASP A 462 -23.24 -20.34 -34.66
N VAL A 463 -22.41 -19.63 -35.43
CA VAL A 463 -22.19 -19.92 -36.86
C VAL A 463 -21.51 -21.29 -37.03
N ALA A 464 -20.44 -21.57 -36.29
CA ALA A 464 -19.75 -22.86 -36.32
C ALA A 464 -20.67 -24.01 -35.89
N THR A 465 -21.50 -23.79 -34.86
CA THR A 465 -22.52 -24.74 -34.39
C THR A 465 -23.56 -25.03 -35.47
N ARG A 466 -24.04 -24.01 -36.21
CA ARG A 466 -24.97 -24.19 -37.34
C ARG A 466 -24.35 -24.99 -38.50
N GLN A 467 -23.04 -24.87 -38.68
CA GLN A 467 -22.26 -25.66 -39.62
C GLN A 467 -21.90 -27.07 -39.11
N ARG A 468 -22.38 -27.45 -37.91
CA ARG A 468 -22.05 -28.71 -37.22
C ARG A 468 -20.56 -28.87 -36.89
N ASN A 469 -19.81 -27.78 -36.82
CA ASN A 469 -18.41 -27.77 -36.42
C ASN A 469 -18.30 -27.42 -34.92
N TYR A 470 -18.66 -28.38 -34.07
CA TYR A 470 -18.73 -28.19 -32.61
C TYR A 470 -17.35 -28.00 -31.97
N HIS A 471 -16.31 -28.62 -32.52
CA HIS A 471 -14.94 -28.44 -32.07
C HIS A 471 -14.47 -26.99 -32.23
N ARG A 472 -14.69 -26.41 -33.42
CA ARG A 472 -14.37 -25.00 -33.68
C ARG A 472 -15.17 -24.05 -32.80
N ALA A 473 -16.46 -24.34 -32.58
CA ALA A 473 -17.29 -23.57 -31.66
C ALA A 473 -16.76 -23.62 -30.22
N LEU A 474 -16.26 -24.78 -29.78
CA LEU A 474 -15.65 -24.96 -28.46
C LEU A 474 -14.33 -24.18 -28.36
N GLU A 475 -13.43 -24.28 -29.34
CA GLU A 475 -12.17 -23.52 -29.36
C GLU A 475 -12.39 -22.00 -29.20
N ILE A 476 -13.32 -21.43 -29.98
CA ILE A 476 -13.66 -19.99 -29.95
C ILE A 476 -14.13 -19.59 -28.54
N MET A 477 -14.94 -20.44 -27.91
CA MET A 477 -15.46 -20.16 -26.57
C MET A 477 -14.40 -20.39 -25.49
N GLU A 478 -13.53 -21.39 -25.62
CA GLU A 478 -12.44 -21.66 -24.67
C GLU A 478 -11.36 -20.57 -24.70
N GLU A 479 -11.06 -20.01 -25.86
CA GLU A 479 -10.13 -18.89 -26.04
C GLU A 479 -10.54 -17.67 -25.20
N ILE A 480 -11.84 -17.42 -25.06
CA ILE A 480 -12.37 -16.30 -24.25
C ILE A 480 -12.53 -16.68 -22.78
N MET A 481 -12.74 -17.96 -22.47
CA MET A 481 -12.84 -18.47 -21.11
C MET A 481 -11.47 -18.48 -20.38
N GLN A 482 -10.35 -18.54 -21.11
CA GLN A 482 -9.00 -18.69 -20.53
C GLN A 482 -8.43 -17.49 -19.75
N GLY A 483 -9.23 -16.47 -19.43
CA GLY A 483 -8.74 -15.39 -18.56
C GLY A 483 -9.69 -14.25 -18.26
N ASN A 484 -11.01 -14.40 -18.52
CA ASN A 484 -11.89 -13.24 -18.53
C ASN A 484 -13.21 -13.45 -17.78
N ILE A 485 -13.47 -12.56 -16.80
CA ILE A 485 -14.77 -12.43 -16.12
C ILE A 485 -15.93 -12.25 -17.14
N ALA A 486 -15.63 -11.74 -18.34
CA ALA A 486 -16.58 -11.58 -19.45
C ALA A 486 -17.19 -12.87 -19.99
N ALA A 487 -16.54 -14.01 -19.79
CA ALA A 487 -16.95 -15.28 -20.39
C ALA A 487 -18.02 -16.01 -19.58
N LYS A 488 -18.21 -15.62 -18.31
CA LYS A 488 -19.12 -16.30 -17.36
C LYS A 488 -20.58 -16.43 -17.82
N PRO A 489 -21.22 -15.44 -18.48
CA PRO A 489 -22.57 -15.62 -19.01
C PRO A 489 -22.70 -16.74 -20.05
N PHE A 490 -21.58 -17.22 -20.61
CA PHE A 490 -21.53 -18.26 -21.62
C PHE A 490 -21.03 -19.61 -21.08
N GLU A 491 -20.77 -19.73 -19.79
CA GLU A 491 -20.22 -20.95 -19.17
C GLU A 491 -21.09 -22.19 -19.43
N GLU A 492 -22.42 -22.05 -19.31
CA GLU A 492 -23.35 -23.16 -19.59
C GLU A 492 -23.37 -23.54 -21.08
N PHE A 493 -23.25 -22.54 -21.96
CA PHE A 493 -23.15 -22.76 -23.41
C PHE A 493 -21.86 -23.50 -23.76
N THR A 494 -20.71 -23.06 -23.24
CA THR A 494 -19.41 -23.72 -23.43
C THR A 494 -19.41 -25.14 -22.86
N LYS A 495 -19.99 -25.36 -21.67
CA LYS A 495 -20.12 -26.70 -21.08
C LYS A 495 -20.95 -27.64 -21.95
N LYS A 496 -22.01 -27.14 -22.58
CA LYS A 496 -22.83 -27.89 -23.52
C LYS A 496 -22.10 -28.16 -24.84
N LEU A 497 -21.30 -27.22 -25.34
CA LEU A 497 -20.44 -27.46 -26.49
C LEU A 497 -19.40 -28.55 -26.20
N LYS A 498 -18.78 -28.52 -25.02
CA LYS A 498 -17.82 -29.53 -24.58
C LYS A 498 -18.42 -30.94 -24.55
N SER A 499 -19.62 -31.11 -23.98
CA SER A 499 -20.28 -32.42 -23.95
C SER A 499 -20.67 -32.92 -25.35
N ILE A 500 -21.03 -32.01 -26.27
CA ILE A 500 -21.33 -32.37 -27.67
C ILE A 500 -20.05 -32.71 -28.43
N ASP A 501 -18.97 -31.97 -28.23
CA ASP A 501 -17.67 -32.23 -28.87
C ASP A 501 -17.11 -33.60 -28.42
N GLU A 502 -17.21 -33.93 -27.13
CA GLU A 502 -16.79 -35.23 -26.59
C GLU A 502 -17.54 -36.43 -27.24
N ILE A 503 -18.80 -36.24 -27.61
CA ILE A 503 -19.61 -37.27 -28.28
C ILE A 503 -19.27 -37.34 -29.77
N THR A 504 -19.07 -36.19 -30.41
CA THR A 504 -18.89 -36.08 -31.87
C THR A 504 -17.45 -36.29 -32.32
N ASN A 505 -16.48 -36.14 -31.41
CA ASN A 505 -15.05 -36.21 -31.69
C ASN A 505 -14.27 -36.97 -30.58
N PRO A 506 -14.46 -38.30 -30.46
CA PRO A 506 -13.93 -39.11 -29.34
C PRO A 506 -12.39 -39.26 -29.32
N ALA A 507 -11.69 -38.73 -30.32
CA ALA A 507 -10.23 -38.71 -30.42
C ALA A 507 -9.58 -37.46 -29.78
N SER A 508 -10.38 -36.47 -29.35
CA SER A 508 -9.85 -35.31 -28.60
C SER A 508 -9.23 -35.79 -27.28
N PRO A 509 -7.99 -35.36 -26.95
CA PRO A 509 -7.31 -35.81 -25.74
C PRO A 509 -8.14 -35.46 -24.52
N ARG A 510 -8.49 -36.48 -23.71
CA ARG A 510 -9.11 -36.29 -22.40
C ARG A 510 -8.18 -35.41 -21.58
N GLN A 511 -8.53 -34.13 -21.38
CA GLN A 511 -7.88 -33.33 -20.36
C GLN A 511 -8.25 -33.91 -18.99
N PRO A 512 -7.27 -34.23 -18.12
CA PRO A 512 -7.53 -34.65 -16.75
C PRO A 512 -8.12 -33.54 -15.87
#